data_AF-A0A7C1BTC4-F1
#
_entry.id   AF-A0A7C1BTC4-F1
#
_cell.length_a   1.000
_cell.length_b   1.000
_cell.length_c   1.000
_cell.angle_alpha   90.00
_cell.angle_beta   90.00
_cell.angle_gamma   90.00
#
_symmetry.space_group_name_H-M   'P 1'
#
loop_
_entity.id
_entity.type
_entity.pdbx_description
1 polymer ?
#
loop_
_entity_poly.entity_id
_entity_poly.type
_entity_poly.pdbx_seq_one_letter_code
_entity_poly.pdbx_strand_id
1 'polypeptide(L)' 'MSKENNVAQSQIQRASLAGNYLGQPIYQTIESRSGTYVFDRIAENIDGEFPLEQLSKDELLIRPGLIYRPKI' A
#
# COMPACT_ATOMS: atom_id res chain seq x y z
N MET A 1 17.49 23.40 -23.94
CA MET A 1 16.02 23.48 -23.89
C MET A 1 15.48 22.22 -24.56
N SER A 2 14.66 21.36 -23.96
CA SER A 2 13.52 21.62 -23.08
C SER A 2 13.38 20.51 -22.03
N LYS A 3 13.06 20.88 -20.79
CA LYS A 3 12.72 19.95 -19.71
C LYS A 3 11.20 19.87 -19.64
N GLU A 4 10.60 18.81 -20.17
CA GLU A 4 9.17 18.54 -20.01
C GLU A 4 8.94 17.66 -18.78
N ASN A 5 8.28 18.26 -17.78
CA ASN A 5 7.29 17.67 -16.88
C ASN A 5 7.65 16.36 -16.15
N ASN A 6 8.45 16.51 -15.09
CA ASN A 6 8.69 15.44 -14.11
C ASN A 6 8.02 15.76 -12.77
N VAL A 7 6.68 15.75 -12.72
CA VAL A 7 5.91 16.12 -11.51
C VAL A 7 5.14 14.95 -10.88
N ALA A 8 5.28 13.72 -11.38
CA ALA A 8 4.57 12.55 -10.82
C ALA A 8 5.48 11.51 -10.11
N GLN A 9 6.81 11.67 -10.16
CA GLN A 9 7.75 10.62 -9.72
C GLN A 9 8.42 10.88 -8.36
N SER A 10 8.10 11.98 -7.67
CA SER A 10 8.86 12.44 -6.50
C SER A 10 8.30 12.06 -5.12
N GLN A 11 7.13 11.41 -5.03
CA GLN A 11 6.57 10.97 -3.73
C GLN A 11 6.67 9.46 -3.46
N ILE A 12 6.96 8.62 -4.48
CA ILE A 12 7.16 7.16 -4.33
C ILE A 12 8.64 6.82 -4.08
N GLN A 13 9.49 7.80 -3.74
CA GLN A 13 10.95 7.63 -3.68
C GLN A 13 11.51 7.06 -2.36
N ARG A 14 10.70 6.54 -1.44
CA ARG A 14 11.20 5.96 -0.17
C ARG A 14 10.67 4.59 0.21
N ALA A 15 9.75 4.04 -0.58
CA ALA A 15 9.17 2.75 -0.28
C ALA A 15 9.93 1.64 -1.01
N SER A 16 10.76 0.89 -0.29
CA SER A 16 11.37 -0.33 -0.81
C SER A 16 10.28 -1.28 -1.32
N LEU A 17 10.45 -1.84 -2.51
CA LEU A 17 9.52 -2.85 -3.03
C LEU A 17 9.67 -4.14 -2.22
N ALA A 18 8.58 -4.63 -1.65
CA ALA A 18 8.52 -5.89 -0.90
C ALA A 18 8.03 -7.05 -1.79
N GLY A 19 7.30 -6.77 -2.86
CA GLY A 19 6.83 -7.80 -3.78
C GLY A 19 5.80 -7.30 -4.79
N ASN A 20 5.00 -8.24 -5.30
CA ASN A 20 3.89 -7.97 -6.21
C ASN A 20 2.72 -8.90 -5.86
N TYR A 21 1.50 -8.39 -5.97
CA TYR A 21 0.28 -9.18 -5.81
C TYR A 21 -0.76 -8.73 -6.83
N LEU A 22 -1.25 -9.68 -7.63
CA LEU A 22 -2.21 -9.43 -8.72
C LEU A 22 -1.77 -8.31 -9.68
N GLY A 23 -0.47 -8.24 -9.99
CA GLY A 23 0.10 -7.22 -10.87
C GLY A 23 0.35 -5.87 -10.19
N GLN A 24 -0.08 -5.68 -8.94
CA GLN A 24 0.15 -4.46 -8.16
C GLN A 24 1.43 -4.58 -7.31
N PRO A 25 2.30 -3.56 -7.30
CA PRO A 25 3.49 -3.56 -6.46
C PRO A 25 3.09 -3.53 -4.97
N ILE A 26 3.75 -4.36 -4.17
CA ILE A 26 3.67 -4.28 -2.72
C ILE A 26 4.86 -3.46 -2.24
N TYR A 27 4.57 -2.32 -1.66
CA TYR A 27 5.56 -1.45 -1.03
C TYR A 27 5.76 -1.86 0.43
N GLN A 28 6.99 -1.92 0.91
CA GLN A 28 7.29 -2.24 2.32
C GLN A 28 6.69 -1.19 3.27
N THR A 29 6.61 0.07 2.83
CA THR A 29 6.09 1.18 3.63
C THR A 29 5.33 2.13 2.71
N ILE A 30 4.24 2.69 3.21
CA ILE A 30 3.49 3.74 2.54
C ILE A 30 3.32 4.93 3.48
N GLU A 31 3.29 6.13 2.93
CA GLU A 31 3.05 7.37 3.66
C GLU A 31 1.70 7.96 3.25
N SER A 32 0.92 8.38 4.24
CA SER A 32 -0.36 9.05 4.04
C SER A 32 -0.45 10.28 4.94
N ARG A 33 -1.49 11.10 4.74
CA ARG A 33 -1.76 12.24 5.63
C ARG A 33 -1.95 11.83 7.10
N SER A 34 -2.41 10.61 7.33
CA SER A 34 -2.68 10.06 8.67
C SER A 34 -1.48 9.37 9.30
N GLY A 35 -0.33 9.29 8.61
CA GLY A 35 0.89 8.67 9.11
C GLY A 35 1.52 7.67 8.15
N THR A 36 2.54 6.97 8.65
CA THR A 36 3.30 5.96 7.93
C THR A 36 2.79 4.56 8.29
N TYR A 37 2.68 3.68 7.31
CA TYR A 37 2.20 2.32 7.48
C TYR A 37 3.17 1.32 6.85
N VAL A 38 3.29 0.13 7.43
CA VAL A 38 4.15 -0.96 6.96
C VAL A 38 3.29 -2.09 6.43
N PHE A 39 3.70 -2.69 5.31
CA PHE A 39 3.02 -3.87 4.78
C PHE A 39 3.06 -5.00 5.81
N ASP A 40 1.92 -5.65 6.02
CA ASP A 40 1.78 -6.74 6.97
C ASP A 40 1.42 -8.04 6.27
N ARG A 41 0.26 -8.07 5.59
CA ARG A 41 -0.29 -9.30 4.99
C ARG A 41 -1.21 -9.01 3.80
N ILE A 42 -1.57 -10.06 3.08
CA ILE A 42 -2.63 -10.04 2.07
C ILE A 42 -3.90 -10.55 2.74
N ALA A 43 -5.01 -9.85 2.57
CA ALA A 43 -6.34 -10.25 3.01
C ALA A 43 -6.80 -11.51 2.26
N GLU A 44 -7.51 -12.38 2.95
CA GLU A 44 -8.20 -13.51 2.34
C GLU A 44 -9.30 -12.98 1.40
N ASN A 45 -9.33 -13.53 0.18
CA ASN A 45 -10.41 -13.28 -0.75
C ASN A 45 -11.53 -14.30 -0.51
N ILE A 46 -12.71 -13.83 -0.13
CA ILE A 46 -13.88 -14.67 0.12
C ILE A 46 -14.96 -14.26 -0.88
N ASP A 47 -15.34 -15.21 -1.75
CA ASP A 47 -16.34 -15.02 -2.80
C ASP A 47 -16.10 -13.79 -3.70
N GLY A 48 -14.84 -13.49 -3.99
CA GLY A 48 -14.45 -12.36 -4.85
C GLY A 48 -14.23 -11.04 -4.11
N GLU A 49 -14.52 -10.98 -2.80
CA GLU A 49 -14.40 -9.78 -1.98
C GLU A 49 -13.31 -9.91 -0.90
N PHE A 50 -12.94 -8.78 -0.29
CA PHE A 50 -12.00 -8.72 0.84
C PHE A 50 -12.72 -8.17 2.08
N PRO A 51 -13.31 -9.04 2.92
CA PRO A 51 -14.08 -8.63 4.10
C PRO A 51 -13.28 -7.76 5.07
N LEU A 52 -13.89 -6.69 5.58
CA LEU A 52 -13.24 -5.70 6.45
C LEU A 52 -13.00 -6.22 7.87
N GLU A 53 -13.66 -7.29 8.27
CA GLU A 53 -13.51 -7.98 9.56
C GLU A 53 -12.09 -8.52 9.77
N GLN A 54 -11.32 -8.66 8.67
CA GLN A 54 -9.92 -9.04 8.71
C GLN A 54 -9.00 -7.91 9.20
N LEU A 55 -9.50 -6.66 9.28
CA LEU A 55 -8.73 -5.51 9.75
C LEU A 55 -8.78 -5.39 11.27
N SER A 56 -7.60 -5.22 11.86
CA SER A 56 -7.45 -4.73 13.22
C SER A 56 -7.55 -3.20 13.27
N LYS A 57 -7.63 -2.65 14.48
CA LYS A 57 -7.73 -1.22 14.70
C LYS A 57 -6.60 -0.47 13.97
N ASP A 58 -6.99 0.60 13.27
CA ASP A 58 -6.11 1.51 12.52
C ASP A 58 -5.34 0.85 11.36
N GLU A 59 -5.64 -0.39 10.98
CA GLU A 59 -5.11 -0.99 9.75
C GLU A 59 -5.79 -0.46 8.49
N LEU A 60 -5.07 -0.46 7.38
CA LEU A 60 -5.55 -0.05 6.06
C LEU A 60 -5.66 -1.26 5.14
N LEU A 61 -6.80 -1.42 4.48
CA LEU A 61 -6.97 -2.31 3.34
C LEU A 61 -6.82 -1.51 2.04
N ILE A 62 -5.80 -1.84 1.26
CA ILE A 62 -5.56 -1.25 -0.07
C ILE A 62 -5.88 -2.29 -1.13
N ARG A 63 -6.65 -1.93 -2.15
CA ARG A 63 -6.92 -2.86 -3.26
C ARG A 63 -5.59 -3.28 -3.94
N PRO A 64 -5.42 -4.57 -4.26
CA PRO A 64 -6.44 -5.61 -4.31
C PRO A 64 -6.42 -6.54 -3.09
N GLY A 65 -6.29 -6.02 -1.86
CA GLY A 65 -6.31 -6.83 -0.64
C GLY A 65 -5.05 -6.70 0.23
N LEU A 66 -4.22 -5.69 0.02
CA LEU A 66 -3.01 -5.47 0.80
C LEU A 66 -3.35 -4.81 2.14
N ILE A 67 -3.01 -5.46 3.24
CA ILE A 67 -3.19 -4.92 4.59
C ILE A 67 -1.88 -4.28 5.05
N TYR A 68 -2.01 -3.02 5.47
CA TYR A 68 -0.94 -2.20 6.03
C TYR A 68 -1.29 -1.79 7.46
N ARG A 69 -0.33 -1.94 8.38
CA ARG A 69 -0.51 -1.53 9.79
C ARG A 69 0.24 -0.24 10.10
N PRO A 70 -0.23 0.58 11.06
CA PRO A 70 0.48 1.78 11.47
C PRO A 70 1.92 1.46 11.90
N LYS A 71 2.86 2.31 11.46
CA LYS A 71 4.25 2.30 11.93
C LYS A 71 4.31 3.10 13.24
N ILE A 72 4.06 2.41 14.35
CA ILE A 72 4.33 2.90 15.72
C ILE A 72 5.81 2.80 16.06
#